data_AF-A0A640XJY9-F1
#
_entry.id   AF-A0A640XJY9-F1
#
_cell.length_a   1.000
_cell.length_b   1.000
_cell.length_c   1.000
_cell.angle_alpha   90.00
_cell.angle_beta   90.00
_cell.angle_gamma   90.00
#
_symmetry.space_group_name_H-M   'P 1'
#
loop_
_entity.id
_entity.type
_entity.pdbx_description
1 polymer ?
#
loop_
_entity_poly.entity_id
_entity_poly.type
_entity_poly.pdbx_seq_one_letter_code
_entity_poly.pdbx_strand_id
1 'polypeptide(L)'
;MNTQYEGSYVFRFKASGVSPSGSQFSRVKTIAEYVRVEVDPGQTIFDVRIYQQTGNLVLKEYYVIPRDKFGGYLGPGYPDQIQFYATGGQWVGPVIDYNNGIYSQLLSYDQTQGQPEVTSVIQGKPIKLSGPAIPCWWICLIIIIILLLIIAWLIIRKRRP
;
A
#
# COMPACT_ATOMS: atom_id res chain seq x y z
N MET A 1 18.53 -0.66 20.07
CA MET A 1 17.21 -1.19 20.46
C MET A 1 16.28 -0.94 19.30
N ASN A 2 15.63 -1.99 18.80
CA ASN A 2 14.88 -1.93 17.55
C ASN A 2 13.36 -1.90 17.85
N THR A 3 12.73 -0.75 17.62
CA THR A 3 11.28 -0.53 17.77
C THR A 3 10.56 -0.60 16.41
N GLN A 4 11.14 -1.31 15.43
CA GLN A 4 10.54 -1.52 14.11
C GLN A 4 9.38 -2.53 14.11
N TYR A 5 9.22 -3.30 15.19
CA TYR A 5 8.18 -4.31 15.30
C TYR A 5 7.07 -3.84 16.23
N GLU A 6 5.86 -4.35 16.01
CA GLU A 6 4.73 -4.14 16.91
C GLU A 6 5.02 -4.73 18.29
N GLY A 7 4.58 -4.04 19.35
CA GLY A 7 4.63 -4.58 20.71
C GLY A 7 4.86 -3.55 21.80
N SER A 8 4.88 -4.04 23.04
CA SER A 8 5.18 -3.24 24.22
C SER A 8 6.68 -3.13 24.44
N TYR A 9 7.18 -1.90 24.44
CA TYR A 9 8.58 -1.59 24.72
C TYR A 9 8.69 -0.86 26.05
N VAL A 10 9.57 -1.36 26.93
CA VAL A 10 9.85 -0.75 28.23
C VAL A 10 11.27 -0.21 28.23
N PHE A 11 11.38 1.11 28.38
CA PHE A 11 12.63 1.84 28.49
C PHE A 11 12.92 2.15 29.95
N ARG A 12 14.07 1.70 30.45
CA ARG A 12 14.52 1.97 31.82
C ARG A 12 15.78 2.82 31.78
N PHE A 13 15.66 4.05 32.22
CA PHE A 13 16.76 5.01 32.35
C PHE A 13 17.25 5.01 33.80
N LYS A 14 18.54 4.73 34.01
CA LYS A 14 19.18 4.84 35.32
C LYS A 14 20.24 5.93 35.27
N ALA A 15 20.11 6.91 36.16
CA ALA A 15 21.13 7.91 36.43
C ALA A 15 21.69 7.69 37.83
N SER A 16 23.00 7.83 37.99
CA SER A 16 23.67 7.81 39.28
C SER A 16 24.79 8.84 39.30
N GLY A 17 25.04 9.45 40.45
CA GLY A 17 26.07 10.47 40.59
C GLY A 17 26.29 10.87 42.04
N VAL A 18 27.06 11.93 42.22
CA VAL A 18 27.38 12.51 43.53
C VAL A 18 26.88 13.95 43.54
N SER A 19 26.19 14.35 44.61
CA SER A 19 25.74 15.73 44.80
C SER A 19 26.92 16.66 45.08
N PRO A 20 26.75 17.99 44.95
CA PRO A 20 27.76 18.95 45.41
C PRO A 20 28.13 18.81 46.89
N SER A 21 27.25 18.21 47.71
CA SER A 21 27.48 17.91 49.12
C SER A 21 28.17 16.56 49.38
N GLY A 22 28.61 15.84 48.33
CA GLY A 22 29.30 14.56 48.44
C GLY A 22 28.40 13.34 48.64
N SER A 23 27.07 13.52 48.67
CA SER A 23 26.12 12.41 48.82
C SER A 23 25.89 11.70 47.49
N GLN A 24 25.89 10.37 47.50
CA GLN A 24 25.52 9.61 46.30
C GLN A 24 24.02 9.72 46.04
N PHE A 25 23.63 9.80 44.77
CA PHE A 25 22.25 9.67 44.36
C PHE A 25 22.12 8.65 43.22
N SER A 26 20.96 8.01 43.15
CA SER A 26 20.52 7.28 41.97
C SER A 26 19.06 7.60 41.70
N ARG A 27 18.73 7.77 40.42
CA ARG A 27 17.37 7.97 39.93
C ARG A 27 17.10 6.98 38.82
N VAL A 28 15.91 6.39 38.83
CA VAL A 28 15.44 5.52 37.77
C VAL A 28 14.15 6.09 37.22
N LYS A 29 14.03 6.13 35.89
CA LYS A 29 12.79 6.45 35.19
C LYS A 29 12.44 5.31 34.24
N THR A 30 11.21 4.84 34.28
CA THR A 30 10.69 3.82 33.38
C THR A 30 9.64 4.47 32.47
N ILE A 31 9.72 4.21 31.17
CA ILE A 31 8.74 4.63 30.16
C ILE A 31 8.30 3.36 29.44
N ALA A 32 7.00 3.16 29.26
CA ALA A 32 6.44 2.06 28.49
C ALA A 32 5.66 2.63 27.31
N GLU A 33 5.91 2.13 26.11
CA GLU A 33 5.24 2.53 24.88
C GLU A 33 4.74 1.28 24.15
N TYR A 34 3.55 1.34 23.55
CA TYR A 34 3.06 0.29 22.67
C TYR A 34 3.14 0.76 21.22
N VAL A 35 4.03 0.14 20.45
CA VAL A 35 4.18 0.41 19.01
C VAL A 35 3.10 -0.38 18.29
N ARG A 36 2.24 0.31 17.53
CA ARG A 36 1.24 -0.27 16.61
C ARG A 36 1.77 -0.26 15.18
N VAL A 37 1.26 -1.17 14.35
CA VAL A 37 1.54 -1.15 12.91
C VAL A 37 0.86 0.06 12.27
N GLU A 38 1.67 0.90 11.64
CA GLU A 38 1.20 2.04 10.85
C GLU A 38 1.29 1.67 9.36
N VAL A 39 0.14 1.51 8.71
CA VAL A 39 0.06 1.05 7.31
C VAL A 39 0.77 2.03 6.37
N ASP A 40 1.61 1.49 5.49
CA ASP A 40 2.31 2.20 4.43
C ASP A 40 1.70 1.82 3.06
N PRO A 41 1.18 2.80 2.30
CA PRO A 41 0.59 2.53 0.99
C PRO A 41 1.54 1.93 -0.04
N GLY A 42 2.83 2.22 0.05
CA GLY A 42 3.85 1.70 -0.87
C GLY A 42 4.28 0.26 -0.57
N GLN A 43 4.01 -0.25 0.63
CA GLN A 43 4.30 -1.64 1.02
C GLN A 43 3.05 -2.53 1.07
N THR A 44 1.87 -1.93 1.08
CA THR A 44 0.60 -2.65 1.09
C THR A 44 0.30 -3.23 -0.29
N ILE A 45 -0.03 -4.52 -0.33
CA ILE A 45 -0.47 -5.18 -1.56
C ILE A 45 -1.97 -4.94 -1.69
N PHE A 46 -2.40 -4.46 -2.85
CA PHE A 46 -3.81 -4.38 -3.23
C PHE A 46 -4.01 -5.00 -4.60
N ASP A 47 -4.81 -6.07 -4.64
CA ASP A 47 -4.97 -6.91 -5.81
C ASP A 47 -6.42 -7.40 -5.94
N VAL A 48 -6.74 -8.04 -7.07
CA VAL A 48 -8.10 -8.40 -7.45
C VAL A 48 -8.14 -9.70 -8.24
N ARG A 49 -9.15 -10.53 -7.98
CA ARG A 49 -9.44 -11.72 -8.79
C ARG A 49 -10.92 -11.80 -9.16
N ILE A 50 -11.22 -12.48 -10.26
CA ILE A 50 -12.60 -12.83 -10.60
C ILE A 50 -13.03 -13.95 -9.65
N TYR A 51 -14.11 -13.70 -8.91
CA TYR A 51 -14.72 -14.68 -8.00
C TYR A 51 -15.76 -15.52 -8.75
N GLN A 52 -16.65 -14.86 -9.48
CA GLN A 52 -17.68 -15.51 -10.29
C GLN A 52 -18.04 -14.60 -11.47
N GLN A 53 -18.47 -15.21 -12.58
CA GLN A 53 -19.01 -14.48 -13.72
C GLN A 53 -20.23 -15.20 -14.27
N THR A 54 -21.30 -14.47 -14.58
CA THR A 54 -22.54 -15.01 -15.13
C THR A 54 -23.07 -14.06 -16.20
N GLY A 55 -22.88 -14.42 -17.47
CA GLY A 55 -23.13 -13.54 -18.60
C GLY A 55 -22.28 -12.27 -18.48
N ASN A 56 -22.95 -11.11 -18.38
CA ASN A 56 -22.32 -9.80 -18.23
C ASN A 56 -22.10 -9.37 -16.77
N LEU A 57 -22.71 -10.07 -15.81
CA LEU A 57 -22.51 -9.79 -14.40
C LEU A 57 -21.20 -10.42 -13.93
N VAL A 58 -20.28 -9.58 -13.44
CA VAL A 58 -19.00 -10.00 -12.90
C VAL A 58 -18.99 -9.74 -11.40
N LEU A 59 -18.56 -10.74 -10.63
CA LEU A 59 -18.28 -10.64 -9.21
C LEU A 59 -16.76 -10.76 -9.03
N LYS A 60 -16.12 -9.68 -8.61
CA LYS A 60 -14.68 -9.66 -8.30
C LYS A 60 -14.46 -9.59 -6.81
N GLU A 61 -13.42 -10.27 -6.35
CA GLU A 61 -12.91 -10.15 -5.00
C GLU A 61 -11.68 -9.25 -5.01
N TYR A 62 -11.80 -8.13 -4.29
CA TYR A 62 -10.74 -7.17 -4.06
C TYR A 62 -10.12 -7.47 -2.71
N TYR A 63 -8.81 -7.71 -2.66
CA TYR A 63 -8.14 -8.05 -1.42
C TYR A 63 -6.89 -7.21 -1.17
N VAL A 64 -6.66 -6.89 0.10
CA VAL A 64 -5.52 -6.11 0.58
C VAL A 64 -4.73 -6.90 1.61
N ILE A 65 -3.42 -6.69 1.59
CA ILE A 65 -2.47 -7.23 2.56
C ILE A 65 -1.72 -6.02 3.17
N PRO A 66 -2.28 -5.40 4.24
CA PRO A 66 -1.76 -4.15 4.78
C PRO A 66 -0.42 -4.38 5.48
N ARG A 67 0.56 -3.54 5.15
CA ARG A 67 1.90 -3.59 5.75
C ARG A 67 2.39 -2.21 6.11
N ASP A 68 3.26 -2.11 7.11
CA ASP A 68 4.04 -0.90 7.39
C ASP A 68 5.25 -0.78 6.46
N LYS A 69 5.99 0.33 6.62
CA LYS A 69 7.22 0.62 5.87
C LYS A 69 8.37 -0.37 6.11
N PHE A 70 8.28 -1.21 7.14
CA PHE A 70 9.27 -2.23 7.49
C PHE A 70 8.82 -3.64 7.03
N GLY A 71 7.65 -3.77 6.41
CA GLY A 71 7.07 -5.03 5.97
C GLY A 71 6.29 -5.78 7.05
N GLY A 72 6.07 -5.18 8.23
CA GLY A 72 5.21 -5.71 9.27
C GLY A 72 3.75 -5.68 8.86
N TYR A 73 3.03 -6.80 9.03
CA TYR A 73 1.61 -6.88 8.70
C TYR A 73 0.77 -6.19 9.77
N LEU A 74 -0.31 -5.52 9.37
CA LEU A 74 -1.32 -5.02 10.31
C LEU A 74 -1.92 -6.16 11.16
N GLY A 75 -1.88 -7.39 10.65
CA GLY A 75 -2.43 -8.56 11.31
C GLY A 75 -3.95 -8.63 11.19
N PRO A 76 -4.60 -9.64 11.79
CA PRO A 76 -6.04 -9.80 11.81
C PRO A 76 -6.73 -8.91 12.87
N GLY A 77 -8.06 -8.81 12.80
CA GLY A 77 -8.89 -8.13 13.79
C GLY A 77 -9.17 -6.66 13.49
N TYR A 78 -8.85 -6.18 12.28
CA TYR A 78 -9.00 -4.77 11.89
C TYR A 78 -9.90 -4.50 10.67
N PRO A 79 -11.02 -5.21 10.44
CA PRO A 79 -11.89 -4.94 9.29
C PRO A 79 -12.46 -3.52 9.32
N ASP A 80 -12.72 -2.96 10.51
CA ASP A 80 -13.26 -1.60 10.67
C ASP A 80 -12.26 -0.50 10.25
N GLN A 81 -10.97 -0.82 10.14
CA GLN A 81 -9.94 0.11 9.67
C GLN A 81 -9.77 0.08 8.15
N ILE A 82 -10.53 -0.78 7.45
CA ILE A 82 -10.40 -1.02 6.01
C ILE A 82 -11.74 -0.71 5.35
N GLN A 83 -11.72 0.21 4.39
CA GLN A 83 -12.90 0.55 3.60
C GLN A 83 -12.57 0.43 2.11
N PHE A 84 -13.45 -0.20 1.34
CA PHE A 84 -13.35 -0.21 -0.12
C PHE A 84 -14.35 0.77 -0.74
N TYR A 85 -13.88 1.53 -1.72
CA TYR A 85 -14.67 2.46 -2.52
C TYR A 85 -14.56 2.08 -3.98
N ALA A 86 -15.67 2.15 -4.71
CA ALA A 86 -15.72 1.89 -6.14
C ALA A 86 -16.46 3.02 -6.85
N THR A 87 -16.04 3.34 -8.08
CA THR A 87 -16.73 4.34 -8.93
C THR A 87 -18.05 3.82 -9.50
N GLY A 88 -18.30 2.51 -9.42
CA GLY A 88 -19.52 1.85 -9.87
C GLY A 88 -19.63 0.42 -9.34
N GLY A 89 -20.74 -0.25 -9.64
CA GLY A 89 -21.06 -1.56 -9.07
C GLY A 89 -21.69 -1.48 -7.68
N GLN A 90 -21.84 -2.63 -7.03
CA GLN A 90 -22.42 -2.79 -5.70
C GLN A 90 -21.54 -3.72 -4.86
N TRP A 91 -21.17 -3.28 -3.66
CA TRP A 91 -20.46 -4.10 -2.69
C TRP A 91 -21.38 -5.19 -2.15
N VAL A 92 -20.86 -6.42 -2.08
CA VAL A 92 -21.57 -7.60 -1.59
C VAL A 92 -20.98 -7.99 -0.24
N GLY A 93 -21.75 -7.72 0.81
CA GLY A 93 -21.35 -8.05 2.18
C GLY A 93 -20.31 -7.10 2.79
N PRO A 94 -19.96 -7.34 4.06
CA PRO A 94 -18.93 -6.58 4.76
C PRO A 94 -17.52 -6.95 4.27
N VAL A 95 -16.52 -6.22 4.74
CA VAL A 95 -15.12 -6.63 4.61
C VAL A 95 -14.91 -7.96 5.34
N ILE A 96 -14.31 -8.93 4.65
CA ILE A 96 -13.96 -10.24 5.17
C ILE A 96 -12.53 -10.17 5.68
N ASP A 97 -12.33 -10.52 6.95
CA ASP A 97 -11.02 -10.78 7.54
C ASP A 97 -10.77 -12.30 7.51
N TYR A 98 -9.71 -12.73 6.84
CA TYR A 98 -9.34 -14.16 6.79
C TYR A 98 -8.59 -14.64 8.03
N ASN A 99 -8.49 -13.81 9.08
CA ASN A 99 -7.75 -14.06 10.31
C ASN A 99 -6.25 -14.35 10.11
N ASN A 100 -5.69 -13.89 8.98
CA ASN A 100 -4.28 -14.05 8.62
C ASN A 100 -3.62 -12.75 8.13
N GLY A 101 -4.28 -11.60 8.35
CA GLY A 101 -3.83 -10.28 7.89
C GLY A 101 -4.18 -9.96 6.43
N ILE A 102 -4.91 -10.85 5.76
CA ILE A 102 -5.54 -10.58 4.46
C ILE A 102 -6.99 -10.16 4.70
N TYR A 103 -7.41 -9.13 3.98
CA TYR A 103 -8.78 -8.62 4.02
C TYR A 103 -9.33 -8.54 2.61
N SER A 104 -10.62 -8.80 2.42
CA SER A 104 -11.25 -8.67 1.11
C SER A 104 -12.66 -8.12 1.15
N GLN A 105 -13.15 -7.65 0.00
CA GLN A 105 -14.56 -7.36 -0.20
C GLN A 105 -14.96 -7.69 -1.65
N LEU A 106 -16.19 -8.18 -1.82
CA LEU A 106 -16.74 -8.57 -3.11
C LEU A 106 -17.45 -7.39 -3.76
N LEU A 107 -17.15 -7.11 -5.04
CA LEU A 107 -17.84 -6.10 -5.85
C LEU A 107 -18.55 -6.79 -7.01
N SER A 108 -19.85 -6.54 -7.14
CA SER A 108 -20.64 -6.96 -8.30
C SER A 108 -20.86 -5.79 -9.25
N TYR A 109 -20.61 -5.98 -10.55
CA TYR A 109 -20.89 -4.98 -11.57
C TYR A 109 -21.19 -5.62 -12.94
N ASP A 110 -21.91 -4.88 -13.79
CA ASP A 110 -22.16 -5.26 -15.18
C ASP A 110 -21.00 -4.77 -16.06
N GLN A 111 -20.30 -5.71 -16.72
CA GLN A 111 -19.13 -5.38 -17.55
C GLN A 111 -19.46 -4.51 -18.78
N THR A 112 -20.71 -4.47 -19.23
CA THR A 112 -21.14 -3.60 -20.35
C THR A 112 -21.16 -2.11 -19.98
N GLN A 113 -21.20 -1.80 -18.68
CA GLN A 113 -21.14 -0.44 -18.15
C GLN A 113 -19.70 0.05 -17.90
N GLY A 114 -18.70 -0.80 -18.20
CA GLY A 114 -17.29 -0.56 -17.91
C GLY A 114 -16.84 -1.14 -16.57
N GLN A 115 -15.52 -1.28 -16.41
CA GLN A 115 -14.93 -1.77 -15.17
C GLN A 115 -14.81 -0.63 -14.14
N PRO A 116 -15.35 -0.78 -12.92
CA PRO A 116 -15.18 0.21 -11.86
C PRO A 116 -13.71 0.35 -11.43
N GLU A 117 -13.31 1.58 -11.13
CA GLU A 117 -12.08 1.85 -10.40
C GLU A 117 -12.33 1.61 -8.91
N VAL A 118 -11.42 0.90 -8.25
CA VAL A 118 -11.53 0.58 -6.82
C VAL A 118 -10.34 1.15 -6.07
N THR A 119 -10.64 1.79 -4.94
CA THR A 119 -9.65 2.30 -3.98
C THR A 119 -9.96 1.70 -2.61
N SER A 120 -8.95 1.15 -1.94
CA SER A 120 -9.06 0.80 -0.53
C SER A 120 -8.55 1.97 0.30
N VAL A 121 -9.18 2.27 1.42
CA VAL A 121 -8.67 3.21 2.42
C VAL A 121 -8.38 2.41 3.68
N ILE A 122 -7.16 2.49 4.18
CA ILE A 122 -6.70 1.74 5.34
C ILE A 122 -6.06 2.71 6.31
N GLN A 123 -6.57 2.78 7.53
CA GLN A 123 -6.14 3.79 8.52
C GLN A 123 -6.16 5.23 7.96
N GLY A 124 -7.16 5.55 7.12
CA GLY A 124 -7.30 6.85 6.46
C GLY A 124 -6.36 7.08 5.27
N LYS A 125 -5.51 6.11 4.90
CA LYS A 125 -4.57 6.21 3.78
C LYS A 125 -5.13 5.51 2.54
N PRO A 126 -5.25 6.19 1.38
CA PRO A 126 -5.74 5.57 0.16
C PRO A 126 -4.68 4.65 -0.45
N ILE A 127 -5.11 3.45 -0.82
CA ILE A 127 -4.36 2.40 -1.51
C ILE A 127 -5.04 2.16 -2.85
N LYS A 128 -4.30 2.38 -3.93
CA LYS A 128 -4.79 2.17 -5.29
C LYS A 128 -4.36 0.79 -5.77
N LEU A 129 -5.20 0.14 -6.58
CA LEU A 129 -4.77 -1.04 -7.32
C LEU A 129 -3.59 -0.67 -8.20
N SER A 130 -2.53 -1.45 -8.07
CA SER A 130 -1.37 -1.34 -8.95
C SER A 130 -1.81 -1.74 -10.36
N GLY A 131 -1.92 -0.76 -11.26
CA GLY A 131 -2.05 -1.04 -12.69
C GLY A 131 -0.78 -1.69 -13.23
N PRO A 132 -0.81 -2.26 -14.46
CA PRO A 132 0.40 -2.77 -15.09
C PRO A 132 1.46 -1.67 -15.13
N ALA A 133 2.62 -1.93 -14.51
CA ALA A 133 3.74 -1.00 -14.55
C ALA A 133 4.23 -0.91 -16.00
N ILE A 134 4.00 0.21 -16.67
CA ILE A 134 4.61 0.48 -17.98
C ILE A 134 6.11 0.61 -17.73
N PRO A 135 6.95 -0.29 -18.25
CA PRO A 135 8.37 -0.21 -17.99
C PRO A 135 8.92 1.10 -18.59
N CYS A 136 9.69 1.86 -17.80
CA CYS A 136 10.24 3.15 -18.23
C CYS A 136 11.07 3.05 -19.54
N TRP A 137 11.63 1.87 -19.82
CA TRP A 137 12.36 1.61 -21.07
C TRP A 137 11.49 1.64 -22.33
N TRP A 138 10.17 1.44 -22.25
CA TRP A 138 9.25 1.65 -23.39
C TRP A 138 9.20 3.12 -23.79
N ILE A 139 9.23 4.04 -22.81
CA ILE A 139 9.26 5.49 -23.07
C ILE A 139 10.58 5.85 -23.76
N CYS A 140 11.70 5.27 -23.30
CA CYS A 140 13.00 5.45 -23.96
C CYS A 140 13.01 4.93 -25.41
N LEU A 141 12.42 3.76 -25.68
CA LEU A 141 12.31 3.23 -27.05
C LEU A 141 11.50 4.14 -27.97
N ILE A 142 10.38 4.69 -27.50
CA ILE A 142 9.56 5.63 -28.28
C ILE A 142 10.37 6.89 -28.63
N ILE A 143 11.12 7.44 -27.67
CA ILE A 143 11.98 8.62 -27.90
C ILE A 143 13.06 8.32 -28.95
N ILE A 144 13.70 7.14 -28.90
CA ILE A 144 14.70 6.72 -29.87
C ILE A 144 14.09 6.59 -31.28
N ILE A 145 12.91 5.97 -31.39
CA ILE A 145 12.21 5.83 -32.68
C ILE A 145 11.86 7.21 -33.26
N ILE A 146 11.37 8.15 -32.45
CA ILE A 146 11.08 9.52 -32.89
C ILE A 146 12.35 10.22 -33.39
N LEU A 147 13.48 10.10 -32.68
CA LEU A 147 14.76 10.67 -33.11
C LEU A 147 15.24 10.09 -34.44
N LEU A 148 15.14 8.77 -34.62
CA LEU A 148 15.52 8.11 -35.87
C LEU A 148 14.64 8.57 -37.04
N LEU A 149 13.32 8.75 -36.82
CA LEU A 149 12.41 9.27 -37.84
C LEU A 149 12.73 10.73 -38.21
N ILE A 150 13.06 11.57 -37.22
CA ILE A 150 13.50 12.96 -37.45
C ILE A 150 14.80 12.99 -38.26
N ILE A 151 15.79 12.17 -37.89
CA ILE A 151 17.06 12.07 -38.61
C ILE A 151 16.84 11.60 -40.05
N ALA A 152 16.06 10.54 -40.24
CA ALA A 152 15.73 10.03 -41.57
C ALA A 152 15.01 11.09 -42.41
N TRP A 153 14.05 11.82 -41.83
CA TRP A 153 13.35 12.91 -42.50
C TRP A 153 14.29 14.05 -42.91
N LEU A 154 15.21 14.46 -42.02
CA LEU A 154 16.22 15.49 -42.31
C LEU A 154 17.17 15.05 -43.45
N ILE A 155 17.58 13.77 -43.47
CA ILE A 155 18.42 13.21 -44.53
C ILE A 155 17.67 13.19 -45.86
N ILE A 156 16.40 12.76 -45.87
CA ILE A 156 15.56 12.73 -47.07
C ILE A 156 15.33 14.15 -47.60
N ARG A 157 15.05 15.12 -46.72
CA ARG A 157 14.87 16.53 -47.09
C ARG A 157 16.13 17.13 -47.71
N LYS A 158 17.32 16.83 -47.17
CA LYS A 158 18.61 17.32 -47.70
C LYS A 158 18.96 16.72 -49.07
N ARG A 159 18.42 15.55 -49.41
CA ARG A 159 18.67 14.83 -50.68
C ARG A 159 17.70 15.18 -51.81
N ARG A 160 16.64 15.94 -51.54
CA ARG A 160 15.77 16.49 -52.59
C ARG A 160 16.36 17.85 -53.01
N PRO A 161 16.82 18.02 -54.26
CA PRO A 161 17.34 19.30 -54.77
C PRO A 161 16.26 20.38 -54.82
#